data_AF-A0A8T0YUM7-F1
#
_entry.id   AF-A0A8T0YUM7-F1
#
_cell.length_a   1.000
_cell.length_b   1.000
_cell.length_c   1.000
_cell.angle_alpha   90.00
_cell.angle_beta   90.00
_cell.angle_gamma   90.00
#
_symmetry.space_group_name_H-M   'P 1'
#
loop_
_entity.id
_entity.type
_entity.pdbx_description
1 polymer ?
#
loop_
_entity_poly.entity_id
_entity_poly.type
_entity_poly.pdbx_seq_one_letter_code
_entity_poly.pdbx_strand_id
1 'polypeptide(L)'
;MLHHAKLDKCFWAEAAMTAIYVKNRLPSPKIEHKNPFEIVYKSKPSVKHMRVFGCRTYILTPKEKRLKWDPKARAGLFLGYEEVSKAW
;
A
#
# COMPACT_ATOMS: atom_id res chain seq x y z
N MET A 1 -12.71 3.15 3.79
CA MET A 1 -11.75 3.10 2.67
C MET A 1 -12.45 2.95 1.32
N LEU A 2 -13.23 1.89 1.08
CA LEU A 2 -13.92 1.66 -0.20
C LEU A 2 -14.82 2.82 -0.64
N HIS A 3 -15.73 3.27 0.23
CA HIS A 3 -16.62 4.40 -0.06
C HIS A 3 -15.85 5.69 -0.37
N HIS A 4 -14.79 5.97 0.39
CA HIS A 4 -13.93 7.14 0.17
C HIS A 4 -13.17 7.07 -1.17
N ALA A 5 -12.70 5.88 -1.53
CA ALA A 5 -12.01 5.63 -2.80
C ALA A 5 -12.96 5.52 -4.01
N LYS A 6 -14.28 5.53 -3.80
CA LYS A 6 -15.31 5.29 -4.83
C LYS A 6 -15.05 3.98 -5.60
N LEU A 7 -14.61 2.95 -4.89
CA LEU A 7 -14.33 1.63 -5.46
C LEU A 7 -15.49 0.67 -5.20
N ASP A 8 -15.66 -0.28 -6.13
CA ASP A 8 -16.67 -1.33 -6.03
C ASP A 8 -16.39 -2.26 -4.83
N LYS A 9 -17.44 -2.90 -4.32
CA LYS A 9 -17.38 -3.86 -3.22
C LYS A 9 -16.49 -5.06 -3.53
N CYS A 10 -16.22 -5.35 -4.81
CA CYS A 10 -15.29 -6.40 -5.21
C CYS A 10 -13.88 -6.22 -4.61
N PHE A 11 -13.46 -4.98 -4.34
CA PHE A 11 -12.14 -4.66 -3.75
C PHE A 11 -12.09 -4.70 -2.22
N TRP A 12 -13.10 -5.32 -1.59
CA TRP A 12 -13.22 -5.30 -0.13
C TRP A 12 -12.06 -6.01 0.57
N ALA A 13 -11.53 -7.07 -0.03
CA ALA A 13 -10.45 -7.86 0.54
C ALA A 13 -9.16 -7.03 0.60
N GLU A 14 -8.84 -6.30 -0.47
CA GLU A 14 -7.70 -5.41 -0.58
C GLU A 14 -7.80 -4.24 0.39
N ALA A 15 -9.01 -3.67 0.53
CA ALA A 15 -9.27 -2.64 1.53
C ALA A 15 -9.08 -3.19 2.95
N ALA A 16 -9.57 -4.39 3.26
CA ALA A 16 -9.41 -5.03 4.57
C ALA A 16 -7.93 -5.29 4.89
N MET A 17 -7.18 -5.87 3.95
CA MET A 17 -5.75 -6.11 4.07
C MET A 17 -4.96 -4.82 4.30
N THR A 18 -5.32 -3.74 3.58
CA THR A 18 -4.70 -2.43 3.76
C THR A 18 -4.96 -1.86 5.16
N ALA A 19 -6.19 -2.02 5.69
CA ALA A 19 -6.52 -1.61 7.06
C ALA A 19 -5.66 -2.34 8.08
N ILE A 20 -5.55 -3.67 7.94
CA ILE A 20 -4.75 -4.51 8.83
C ILE A 20 -3.27 -4.08 8.76
N TYR A 21 -2.74 -3.88 7.55
CA TYR A 21 -1.36 -3.45 7.34
C TYR A 21 -1.03 -2.12 8.03
N VAL A 22 -1.93 -1.15 7.94
CA VAL A 22 -1.79 0.16 8.59
C VAL A 22 -1.90 0.01 10.10
N LYS A 23 -2.92 -0.70 10.59
CA LYS A 23 -3.15 -0.92 12.03
C LYS A 23 -1.95 -1.57 12.71
N ASN A 24 -1.29 -2.51 12.05
CA ASN A 24 -0.12 -3.21 12.60
C ASN A 24 1.14 -2.32 12.71
N ARG A 25 1.16 -1.17 12.03
CA ARG A 25 2.29 -0.21 12.03
C ARG A 25 1.97 1.08 12.75
N LEU A 26 0.72 1.28 13.18
CA LEU A 26 0.33 2.40 14.02
C LEU A 26 0.75 2.14 15.47
N PRO A 27 1.31 3.15 16.15
CA PRO A 27 1.61 3.06 17.58
C PRO A 27 0.29 2.97 18.36
N SER A 28 0.25 2.06 19.34
CA SER A 28 -0.92 1.89 20.21
C SER A 28 -0.61 2.37 21.62
N PRO A 29 -1.44 3.24 22.23
CA PRO A 29 -1.26 3.65 23.63
C PRO A 29 -1.28 2.46 24.60
N LYS A 30 -2.02 1.40 24.26
CA LYS A 30 -2.14 0.19 25.07
C LYS A 30 -0.84 -0.62 25.16
N ILE A 31 0.15 -0.32 24.32
CA ILE A 31 1.42 -1.04 24.25
C ILE A 31 2.60 -0.06 24.37
N GLU A 32 2.49 0.93 25.27
CA GLU A 32 3.55 1.92 25.50
C GLU A 32 3.96 2.68 24.22
N HIS A 33 2.99 2.99 23.36
CA HIS A 33 3.22 3.62 22.05
C HIS A 33 4.08 2.79 21.07
N LYS A 34 4.29 1.50 21.33
CA LYS A 34 4.88 0.57 20.36
C LYS A 34 3.82 0.13 19.35
N ASN A 35 4.26 -0.17 18.13
CA ASN A 35 3.39 -0.78 17.13
C ASN A 35 3.50 -2.32 17.17
N PRO A 36 2.44 -3.08 16.82
CA PRO A 36 2.50 -4.54 16.77
C PRO A 36 3.65 -5.09 15.93
N PHE A 37 4.01 -4.40 14.85
CA PHE A 37 5.15 -4.76 14.01
C PHE A 37 6.49 -4.74 14.77
N GLU A 38 6.76 -3.70 15.56
CA GLU A 38 7.96 -3.58 16.39
C GLU A 38 8.05 -4.68 17.44
N ILE A 39 6.91 -5.10 18.00
CA ILE A 39 6.88 -6.16 19.01
C ILE A 39 7.31 -7.49 18.40
N VAL A 40 6.78 -7.81 17.21
CA VAL A 40 7.03 -9.09 16.53
C VAL A 40 8.41 -9.12 15.89
N TYR A 41 8.77 -8.08 15.13
CA TYR A 41 9.99 -8.06 14.32
C TYR A 41 11.16 -7.36 15.02
N LYS A 42 10.96 -6.81 16.22
CA LYS A 42 11.96 -6.05 17.00
C LYS A 42 12.63 -4.92 16.20
N SER A 43 11.95 -4.43 15.17
CA SER A 43 12.45 -3.44 14.22
C SER A 43 11.36 -2.41 13.94
N LYS A 44 11.76 -1.14 13.83
CA LYS A 44 10.82 -0.04 13.53
C LYS A 44 10.35 -0.13 12.08
N PRO A 45 9.03 -0.21 11.80
CA PRO A 45 8.55 -0.21 10.44
C PRO A 45 8.82 1.14 9.79
N SER A 46 9.26 1.12 8.53
CA SER A 46 9.17 2.31 7.70
C SER A 46 7.71 2.63 7.43
N VAL A 47 7.33 3.90 7.53
CA VAL A 47 6.00 4.41 7.12
C VAL A 47 6.09 5.33 5.89
N LYS A 48 7.30 5.57 5.37
CA LYS A 48 7.53 6.49 4.24
C LYS A 48 6.86 6.04 2.94
N HIS A 49 6.68 4.73 2.77
CA HIS A 49 6.01 4.14 1.61
C HIS A 49 4.49 4.07 1.77
N MET A 50 3.93 4.53 2.90
CA MET A 50 2.49 4.49 3.10
C MET A 50 1.78 5.49 2.18
N ARG A 51 0.74 5.01 1.51
CA ARG A 51 -0.14 5.76 0.61
C ARG A 51 -1.61 5.55 0.99
N VAL A 52 -2.44 6.49 0.59
CA VAL A 52 -3.89 6.45 0.82
C VAL A 52 -4.52 5.43 -0.14
N PHE A 53 -5.34 4.52 0.38
CA PHE A 53 -6.10 3.56 -0.43
C PHE A 53 -6.96 4.29 -1.47
N GLY A 54 -6.87 3.85 -2.73
CA GLY A 54 -7.54 4.47 -3.87
C GLY A 54 -6.87 5.74 -4.41
N CYS A 55 -5.67 6.12 -3.95
CA CYS A 55 -4.96 7.24 -4.56
C CYS A 55 -4.50 6.90 -5.98
N ARG A 56 -4.36 7.94 -6.83
CA ARG A 56 -3.80 7.78 -8.17
C ARG A 56 -2.34 7.32 -8.08
N THR A 57 -2.01 6.26 -8.81
CA THR A 57 -0.65 5.73 -8.91
C THR A 57 -0.22 5.65 -10.36
N TYR A 58 1.09 5.51 -10.58
CA TYR A 58 1.67 5.31 -11.89
C TYR A 58 2.49 4.02 -11.85
N ILE A 59 2.09 3.05 -12.65
CA ILE A 59 2.77 1.77 -12.78
C ILE A 59 3.77 1.91 -13.91
N LEU A 60 5.06 1.74 -13.60
CA LEU A 60 6.15 1.82 -14.55
C LEU A 60 6.02 0.69 -15.59
N THR A 61 6.03 1.05 -16.88
CA THR A 61 6.12 0.07 -17.96
C THR A 61 7.59 -0.37 -18.09
N PRO A 62 7.89 -1.68 -17.98
CA PRO A 62 9.25 -2.20 -18.13
C PRO A 62 9.89 -1.76 -19.44
N LYS A 63 11.21 -1.57 -19.44
CA LYS A 63 11.96 -1.12 -20.63
C LYS A 63 11.81 -2.10 -21.79
N GLU A 64 11.72 -3.40 -21.52
CA GLU A 64 11.56 -4.41 -22.59
C GLU A 64 10.19 -4.32 -23.27
N LYS A 65 9.20 -3.70 -22.63
CA LYS A 65 7.82 -3.60 -23.10
C LYS A 65 7.48 -2.23 -23.71
N ARG A 66 8.47 -1.39 -23.97
CA ARG A 66 8.26 -0.03 -24.52
C ARG A 66 9.30 0.33 -25.57
N LEU A 67 8.86 0.97 -26.65
CA LEU A 67 9.71 1.52 -27.71
C LEU A 67 10.13 2.95 -27.40
N LYS A 68 11.00 3.50 -28.26
CA LYS A 68 11.40 4.90 -28.19
C LYS A 68 10.16 5.77 -28.42
N TRP A 69 9.89 6.69 -27.48
CA TRP A 69 8.72 7.57 -27.41
C TRP A 69 7.44 6.98 -26.80
N ASP A 70 7.43 5.72 -26.39
CA ASP A 70 6.26 5.15 -25.72
C ASP A 70 6.05 5.71 -24.30
N PRO A 71 4.80 5.73 -23.81
CA PRO A 71 4.49 6.10 -22.43
C PRO A 71 5.28 5.26 -21.43
N LYS A 72 5.99 5.94 -20.52
CA LYS A 72 6.82 5.27 -19.50
C LYS A 72 6.01 4.64 -18.38
N ALA A 73 4.77 5.07 -18.16
CA ALA A 73 3.93 4.58 -17.08
C ALA A 73 2.46 4.61 -17.45
N ARG A 74 1.69 3.72 -16.83
CA ARG A 74 0.23 3.68 -16.91
C ARG A 74 -0.37 4.22 -15.61
N ALA A 75 -1.45 4.99 -15.70
CA ALA A 75 -2.19 5.40 -14.52
C ALA A 75 -2.93 4.20 -13.91
N GLY A 76 -2.98 4.15 -12.58
CA GLY A 76 -3.67 3.13 -11.81
C GLY A 76 -4.19 3.68 -10.48
N LEU A 77 -4.73 2.78 -9.66
CA LEU A 77 -5.21 3.07 -8.31
C LEU A 77 -4.42 2.23 -7.31
N PHE A 78 -4.10 2.82 -6.16
CA PHE A 78 -3.46 2.11 -5.07
C PHE A 78 -4.47 1.21 -4.35
N LEU A 79 -4.33 -0.11 -4.49
CA LEU A 79 -5.22 -1.09 -3.85
C LEU A 79 -4.67 -1.64 -2.53
N GLY A 80 -3.40 -1.47 -2.21
CA GLY A 80 -2.87 -1.92 -0.92
C GLY A 80 -1.41 -2.32 -0.98
N TYR A 81 -0.99 -3.02 0.07
CA TYR A 81 0.39 -3.46 0.25
C TYR A 81 0.46 -4.97 0.08
N GLU A 82 1.41 -5.42 -0.73
CA GLU A 82 1.77 -6.82 -0.88
C GLU A 82 3.04 -7.11 -0.07
N GLU A 83 3.12 -8.27 0.58
CA GLU A 83 4.28 -8.64 1.39
C GLU A 83 5.43 -9.19 0.55
N VAL A 84 5.12 -9.82 -0.58
CA VAL A 84 6.09 -10.54 -1.43
C VAL A 84 6.64 -9.63 -2.53
N SER A 85 5.81 -8.77 -3.12
CA SER A 85 6.22 -7.90 -4.21
C SER A 85 6.52 -6.48 -3.74
N LYS A 86 7.71 -5.98 -4.12
CA LYS A 86 8.05 -4.56 -3.98
C LYS A 86 7.43 -3.80 -5.14
N ALA A 87 6.21 -3.30 -4.95
CA ALA A 87 5.51 -2.48 -5.93
C ALA A 87 5.67 -0.96 -5.68
N TRP A 88 6.61 -0.54 -4.82
CA TRP A 88 6.89 0.86 -4.45
C TRP A 88 8.23 1.36 -4.95
#